data_AF-A0A2P5LXI2-F1
#
_entry.id   AF-A0A2P5LXI2-F1
#
_cell.length_a   1.000
_cell.length_b   1.000
_cell.length_c   1.000
_cell.angle_alpha   90.00
_cell.angle_beta   90.00
_cell.angle_gamma   90.00
#
_symmetry.space_group_name_H-M   'P 1'
#
loop_
_entity.id
_entity.type
_entity.pdbx_description
1 polymer ?
#
loop_
_entity_poly.entity_id
_entity_poly.type
_entity_poly.pdbx_seq_one_letter_code
_entity_poly.pdbx_strand_id
1 'polypeptide(L)'
;SLLMAGVKAPRDTDMQEAALGARLDPGVPLLRGDIVFWKGHVGVMRDPVTLLHANATHMQVTSEPLDVVRARNEAAGAGPVTSVKRLPRDILA
;
A
#
# COMPACT_ATOMS: atom_id res chain seq x y z
N SER A 1 6.42 -8.11 8.29
CA SER A 1 5.50 -7.08 8.83
C SER A 1 6.26 -5.78 9.02
N LEU A 2 5.57 -4.64 9.19
CA LEU A 2 6.20 -3.35 9.49
C LEU A 2 7.00 -3.37 10.81
N LEU A 3 6.52 -4.12 11.81
CA LEU A 3 7.20 -4.29 13.09
C LEU A 3 8.63 -4.87 12.95
N MET A 4 8.84 -5.78 12.00
CA MET A 4 10.17 -6.35 11.72
C MET A 4 11.17 -5.32 11.16
N ALA A 5 10.67 -4.18 10.68
CA ALA A 5 11.46 -3.05 10.23
C ALA A 5 11.46 -1.89 11.26
N GLY A 6 11.12 -2.16 12.52
CA GLY A 6 11.06 -1.14 13.58
C GLY A 6 9.84 -0.23 13.53
N VAL A 7 8.95 -0.38 12.55
CA VAL A 7 7.78 0.48 12.35
C VAL A 7 6.59 -0.10 13.13
N LYS A 8 6.19 0.57 14.20
CA LYS A 8 4.92 0.28 14.89
C LYS A 8 3.75 0.70 13.99
N ALA A 9 2.81 -0.21 13.79
CA ALA A 9 1.62 0.04 12.98
C ALA A 9 0.39 -0.59 13.64
N PRO A 10 -0.79 0.06 13.59
CA PRO A 10 -2.05 -0.58 13.91
C PRO A 10 -2.30 -1.84 13.07
N ARG A 11 -3.17 -2.73 13.55
CA ARG A 11 -3.46 -3.98 12.84
C ARG A 11 -4.32 -3.78 11.59
N ASP A 12 -5.28 -2.87 11.66
CA ASP A 12 -6.33 -2.72 10.65
C ASP A 12 -6.01 -1.62 9.63
N THR A 13 -6.45 -1.83 8.40
CA THR A 13 -6.07 -1.02 7.23
C THR A 13 -6.47 0.45 7.36
N ASP A 14 -7.68 0.72 7.85
CA ASP A 14 -8.19 2.07 8.07
C ASP A 14 -7.38 2.81 9.15
N MET A 15 -7.05 2.13 10.24
CA MET A 15 -6.19 2.66 11.30
C MET A 15 -4.76 2.89 10.79
N GLN A 16 -4.23 1.99 9.96
CA GLN A 16 -2.92 2.17 9.31
C GLN A 16 -2.94 3.38 8.37
N GLU A 17 -3.96 3.54 7.54
CA GLU A 17 -4.10 4.68 6.62
C GLU A 17 -4.13 6.02 7.37
N ALA A 18 -4.80 6.06 8.52
CA ALA A 18 -4.88 7.22 9.38
C ALA A 18 -3.54 7.54 10.08
N ALA A 19 -2.83 6.52 10.58
CA ALA A 19 -1.67 6.70 11.46
C ALA A 19 -0.31 6.69 10.75
N LEU A 20 -0.18 6.01 9.60
CA LEU A 20 1.12 5.78 8.97
C LEU A 20 1.47 6.83 7.92
N GLY A 21 2.72 7.30 8.01
CA GLY A 21 3.41 8.03 6.96
C GLY A 21 2.78 9.35 6.53
N ALA A 22 3.42 10.00 5.56
CA ALA A 22 2.91 11.20 4.92
C ALA A 22 2.17 10.83 3.63
N ARG A 23 1.03 11.48 3.37
CA ARG A 23 0.31 11.34 2.10
C ARG A 23 1.16 11.88 0.96
N LEU A 24 1.24 11.11 -0.13
CA LEU A 24 1.83 11.57 -1.38
C LEU A 24 0.76 12.24 -2.23
N ASP A 25 1.13 13.37 -2.84
CA ASP A 25 0.29 14.03 -3.83
C ASP A 25 0.21 13.21 -5.13
N PRO A 26 -0.87 13.34 -5.90
CA PRO A 26 -0.98 12.72 -7.21
C PRO A 26 0.21 13.11 -8.11
N GLY A 27 0.74 12.13 -8.86
CA GLY A 27 1.86 12.35 -9.79
C GLY A 27 3.25 12.25 -9.17
N VAL A 28 3.38 12.19 -7.85
CA VAL A 28 4.66 11.90 -7.19
C VAL A 28 5.13 10.49 -7.58
N PRO A 29 6.36 10.30 -8.08
CA PRO A 29 6.89 8.98 -8.38
C PRO A 29 6.89 8.07 -7.16
N LEU A 30 6.37 6.86 -7.35
CA LEU A 30 6.35 5.83 -6.33
C LEU A 30 7.73 5.22 -6.14
N LEU A 31 8.04 4.89 -4.89
CA LEU A 31 9.28 4.28 -4.47
C LEU A 31 9.00 2.99 -3.70
N ARG A 32 10.02 2.14 -3.62
CA ARG A 32 9.99 0.97 -2.76
C ARG A 32 9.68 1.38 -1.31
N GLY A 33 8.70 0.70 -0.70
CA GLY A 33 8.25 0.95 0.65
C GLY A 33 7.08 1.93 0.77
N ASP A 34 6.66 2.59 -0.33
CA ASP A 34 5.40 3.33 -0.33
C ASP A 34 4.24 2.37 -0.10
N ILE A 35 3.26 2.80 0.69
CA ILE A 35 2.09 2.02 1.08
C ILE A 35 0.89 2.53 0.30
N VAL A 36 0.16 1.63 -0.36
CA VAL A 36 -1.02 1.96 -1.16
C VAL A 36 -2.25 1.41 -0.44
N PHE A 37 -3.24 2.29 -0.23
CA PHE A 37 -4.47 1.97 0.49
C PHE A 37 -5.69 1.99 -0.43
N TRP A 38 -6.60 1.06 -0.17
CA TRP A 38 -7.98 1.03 -0.65
C TRP A 38 -8.88 0.80 0.56
N LYS A 39 -10.19 0.99 0.41
CA LYS A 39 -11.15 0.62 1.46
C LYS A 39 -11.01 -0.87 1.81
N GLY A 40 -10.54 -1.16 3.02
CA GLY A 40 -10.37 -2.52 3.52
C GLY A 40 -9.17 -3.30 2.97
N HIS A 41 -8.29 -2.68 2.18
CA HIS A 41 -7.13 -3.36 1.59
C HIS A 41 -5.87 -2.49 1.56
N VAL A 42 -4.70 -3.12 1.69
CA VAL A 42 -3.40 -2.45 1.71
C VAL A 42 -2.34 -3.28 0.99
N GLY A 43 -1.44 -2.59 0.30
CA GLY A 43 -0.24 -3.18 -0.30
C GLY A 43 0.98 -2.28 -0.14
N VAL A 44 2.17 -2.83 -0.39
CA VAL A 44 3.44 -2.11 -0.33
C VAL A 44 4.14 -2.17 -1.69
N MET A 45 4.63 -1.03 -2.16
CA MET A 45 5.39 -0.94 -3.40
C MET A 45 6.75 -1.63 -3.23
N ARG A 46 7.08 -2.57 -4.12
CA ARG A 46 8.40 -3.22 -4.18
C ARG A 46 9.41 -2.39 -4.97
N ASP A 47 8.91 -1.63 -5.93
CA ASP A 47 9.61 -0.77 -6.87
C ASP A 47 8.59 0.27 -7.42
N PRO A 48 8.95 1.14 -8.38
CA PRO A 48 8.04 2.19 -8.86
C PRO A 48 6.73 1.72 -9.49
N VAL A 49 6.61 0.46 -9.90
CA VAL A 49 5.45 -0.04 -10.66
C VAL A 49 4.85 -1.33 -10.09
N THR A 50 5.57 -2.07 -9.24
CA THR A 50 5.12 -3.37 -8.71
C THR A 50 4.64 -3.26 -7.27
N LEU A 51 3.41 -3.71 -7.02
CA LEU A 51 2.77 -3.80 -5.71
C LEU A 51 2.92 -5.21 -5.14
N LEU A 52 3.34 -5.34 -3.88
CA LEU A 52 3.24 -6.57 -3.08
C LEU A 52 2.03 -6.50 -2.15
N HIS A 53 1.15 -7.50 -2.21
CA HIS A 53 -0.04 -7.54 -1.37
C HIS A 53 -0.59 -8.96 -1.17
N ALA A 54 -1.24 -9.20 -0.04
CA ALA A 54 -2.07 -10.39 0.17
C ALA A 54 -3.47 -10.10 -0.38
N ASN A 55 -3.95 -10.84 -1.37
CA ASN A 55 -5.16 -10.46 -2.11
C ASN A 55 -6.17 -11.62 -2.27
N ALA A 56 -7.44 -11.25 -2.41
CA ALA A 56 -8.55 -12.18 -2.61
C ALA A 56 -8.64 -12.74 -4.04
N THR A 57 -7.98 -12.13 -5.02
CA THR A 57 -8.00 -12.61 -6.42
C THR A 57 -7.27 -13.94 -6.56
N HIS A 58 -6.07 -14.04 -5.97
CA HIS A 58 -5.23 -15.22 -6.04
C HIS A 58 -5.23 -16.01 -4.73
N MET A 59 -5.85 -15.49 -3.67
CA MET A 59 -5.84 -16.07 -2.32
C MET A 59 -4.41 -16.34 -1.80
N GLN A 60 -3.46 -15.49 -2.19
CA GLN A 60 -2.04 -15.59 -1.84
C GLN A 60 -1.41 -14.20 -1.76
N VAL A 61 -0.16 -14.15 -1.32
CA VAL A 61 0.68 -12.96 -1.47
C VAL A 61 1.28 -12.96 -2.87
N THR A 62 1.03 -11.90 -3.65
CA THR A 62 1.55 -11.74 -5.03
C THR A 62 2.27 -10.41 -5.19
N SER A 63 3.13 -10.35 -6.20
CA SER A 63 3.65 -9.09 -6.75
C SER A 63 3.02 -8.84 -8.11
N GLU A 64 2.32 -7.73 -8.26
CA GLU A 64 1.54 -7.40 -9.46
C GLU A 64 1.78 -5.95 -9.88
N PRO A 65 1.70 -5.61 -11.17
CA PRO A 65 1.72 -4.21 -11.61
C PRO A 65 0.59 -3.42 -10.93
N LEU A 66 0.92 -2.28 -10.31
CA LEU A 66 -0.05 -1.48 -9.56
C LEU A 66 -1.25 -1.07 -10.41
N ASP A 67 -1.01 -0.69 -11.67
CA ASP A 67 -2.08 -0.23 -12.56
C ASP A 67 -3.04 -1.36 -12.96
N VAL A 68 -2.56 -2.61 -13.03
CA VAL A 68 -3.41 -3.78 -13.23
C VAL A 68 -4.30 -4.01 -12.01
N VAL A 69 -3.74 -3.89 -10.80
CA VAL A 69 -4.50 -4.03 -9.55
C VAL A 69 -5.55 -2.92 -9.41
N ARG A 70 -5.20 -1.67 -9.74
CA ARG A 70 -6.13 -0.53 -9.73
C ARG A 70 -7.30 -0.78 -10.68
N ALA A 71 -7.01 -1.08 -11.94
CA ALA A 71 -8.03 -1.35 -12.95
C ALA A 71 -8.94 -2.51 -12.55
N ARG A 72 -8.37 -3.60 -12.01
CA ARG A 72 -9.14 -4.74 -11.51
C ARG A 72 -10.06 -4.36 -10.35
N ASN A 73 -9.55 -3.63 -9.36
CA ASN A 73 -10.33 -3.24 -8.18
C ASN A 73 -11.48 -2.30 -8.56
N GLU A 74 -11.24 -1.35 -9.47
CA GLU A 74 -12.28 -0.46 -9.97
C GLU A 74 -13.34 -1.22 -10.76
N ALA A 75 -12.94 -2.10 -11.69
CA ALA A 75 -13.88 -2.93 -12.46
C ALA A 75 -14.71 -3.88 -11.57
N ALA A 76 -14.14 -4.34 -10.46
CA ALA A 76 -14.83 -5.19 -9.48
C ALA A 76 -15.70 -4.41 -8.47
N GLY A 77 -15.72 -3.07 -8.53
CA GLY A 77 -16.49 -2.23 -7.59
C GLY A 77 -15.88 -2.12 -6.19
N ALA A 78 -14.63 -2.54 -5.99
CA ALA A 78 -13.91 -2.39 -4.72
C ALA A 78 -13.47 -0.94 -4.45
N GLY A 79 -13.52 -0.08 -5.48
CA GLY A 79 -13.26 1.34 -5.40
C GLY A 79 -11.80 1.73 -5.69
N PRO A 80 -11.54 3.05 -5.81
CA PRO A 80 -10.22 3.57 -6.14
C PRO A 80 -9.27 3.50 -4.94
N VAL A 81 -7.99 3.80 -5.20
CA VAL A 81 -7.00 4.06 -4.14
C VAL A 81 -7.47 5.24 -3.28
N THR A 82 -7.50 5.05 -1.95
CA THR A 82 -7.88 6.09 -0.98
C THR A 82 -6.70 7.00 -0.66
N SER A 83 -5.52 6.42 -0.49
CA SER A 83 -4.27 7.16 -0.32
C SER A 83 -3.04 6.36 -0.72
N VAL A 84 -1.96 7.08 -1.03
CA VAL A 84 -0.61 6.53 -1.04
C VAL A 84 0.17 7.25 0.06
N LYS A 85 0.87 6.47 0.90
CA LYS A 85 1.65 6.98 2.04
C LYS A 85 3.12 6.61 1.89
N ARG A 86 4.00 7.54 2.23
CA ARG A 86 5.44 7.27 2.37
C ARG A 86 5.83 7.31 3.84
N LEU A 87 6.46 6.23 4.31
CA LEU A 87 7.01 6.18 5.66
C LEU A 87 8.26 7.09 5.77
N PRO A 88 8.44 7.81 6.89
CA PRO A 88 9.67 8.53 7.19
C PRO A 88 10.89 7.60 7.13
N ARG A 89 12.01 8.09 6.60
CA ARG A 89 13.26 7.30 6.50
C ARG A 89 13.94 7.04 7.85
N ASP A 90 13.57 7.81 8.87
CA ASP A 90 14.25 7.80 10.17
C ASP A 90 13.78 6.67 11.11
N ILE A 91 12.84 5.81 10.66
CA ILE A 91 12.30 4.71 11.47
C ILE A 91 13.30 3.53 11.62
N LEU A 92 14.51 3.66 11.07
CA LEU A 92 15.58 2.65 11.17
C LEU A 92 16.70 3.02 12.15
N ALA A 93 16.55 4.09 12.94
CA ALA A 93 17.48 4.46 14.01
C ALA A 93 17.15 3.78 15.33
#